data_AF-A0A3M1A8M8-F1
#
_entry.id   AF-A0A3M1A8M8-F1
#
_cell.length_a   1.000
_cell.length_b   1.000
_cell.length_c   1.000
_cell.angle_alpha   90.00
_cell.angle_beta   90.00
_cell.angle_gamma   90.00
#
_symmetry.space_group_name_H-M   'P 1'
#
loop_
_entity.id
_entity.type
_entity.pdbx_description
1 polymer ?
#
loop_
_entity_poly.entity_id
_entity_poly.type
_entity_poly.pdbx_seq_one_letter_code
_entity_poly.pdbx_strand_id
1 'polypeptide(L)'
;EAALEDLACVDPDHERLRAALLAELRGRGEEALGAVPEAVRGRLGDTPLEKLRSLSHLRLVPGLKAGDGPELARKSIEDALARLMAERGWRAEVEEATAELAGIADETVTWRLGRAGEERHRALMGASEEETEFVRAENGLLIDRREWEARRARLEAVELRRRKRRRDNS
;
A
#
# COMPACT_ATOMS: atom_id res chain seq x y z
N GLU A 1 14.16 5.04 -10.19
CA GLU A 1 15.24 5.39 -9.23
C GLU A 1 14.88 6.55 -8.32
N ALA A 2 14.38 7.68 -8.82
CA ALA A 2 14.06 8.88 -8.01
C ALA A 2 13.29 8.59 -6.70
N ALA A 3 12.21 7.79 -6.74
CA ALA A 3 11.44 7.47 -5.53
C ALA A 3 12.23 6.72 -4.44
N LEU A 4 13.24 5.93 -4.83
CA LEU A 4 14.14 5.26 -3.87
C LEU A 4 15.22 6.22 -3.36
N GLU A 5 15.63 7.20 -4.15
CA GLU A 5 16.58 8.24 -3.72
C GLU A 5 15.96 9.20 -2.71
N ASP A 6 14.71 9.60 -2.95
CA ASP A 6 13.95 10.55 -2.12
C ASP A 6 13.34 9.92 -0.86
N LEU A 7 13.44 8.59 -0.71
CA LEU A 7 12.84 7.88 0.40
C LEU A 7 13.57 8.17 1.72
N ALA A 8 13.05 9.10 2.51
CA ALA A 8 13.54 9.33 3.88
C ALA A 8 13.35 8.06 4.75
N CYS A 9 14.43 7.50 5.28
CA CYS A 9 14.35 6.34 6.18
C CYS A 9 14.47 6.81 7.64
N VAL A 10 13.40 6.63 8.42
CA VAL A 10 13.41 6.96 9.85
C VAL A 10 14.18 5.91 10.65
N ASP A 11 14.14 4.66 10.21
CA ASP A 11 14.89 3.56 10.81
C ASP A 11 16.31 3.50 10.22
N PRO A 12 17.37 3.52 11.04
CA PRO A 12 18.76 3.42 10.57
C PRO A 12 19.08 2.13 9.78
N ASP A 13 18.37 1.02 10.03
CA ASP A 13 18.53 -0.20 9.24
C ASP A 13 17.95 -0.03 7.84
N HIS A 14 16.81 0.66 7.71
CA HIS A 14 16.20 0.96 6.41
C HIS A 14 17.04 1.97 5.60
N GLU A 15 17.65 2.96 6.26
CA GLU A 15 18.60 3.90 5.63
C GLU A 15 19.80 3.15 5.05
N ARG A 16 20.38 2.27 5.86
CA ARG A 16 21.51 1.43 5.47
C ARG A 16 21.17 0.49 4.30
N LEU A 17 19.99 -0.13 4.32
CA LEU A 17 19.49 -0.96 3.22
C LEU A 17 19.31 -0.13 1.94
N ARG A 18 18.69 1.05 2.02
CA ARG A 18 18.51 1.96 0.89
C ARG A 18 19.84 2.38 0.28
N ALA A 19 20.80 2.79 1.11
CA ALA A 19 22.13 3.18 0.67
C ALA A 19 22.88 2.04 -0.03
N ALA A 20 22.77 0.80 0.49
CA ALA A 20 23.37 -0.37 -0.15
C ALA A 20 22.74 -0.65 -1.53
N LEU A 21 21.41 -0.59 -1.63
CA LEU A 21 20.68 -0.77 -2.89
C LEU A 21 21.07 0.27 -3.94
N LEU A 22 21.05 1.55 -3.57
CA LEU A 22 21.41 2.65 -4.49
C LEU A 22 22.87 2.56 -4.95
N ALA A 23 23.79 2.14 -4.07
CA ALA A 23 25.20 2.00 -4.44
C ALA A 23 25.43 0.91 -5.49
N GLU A 24 24.72 -0.23 -5.39
CA GLU A 24 24.84 -1.30 -6.40
C GLU A 24 24.15 -0.94 -7.71
N LEU A 25 22.97 -0.31 -7.65
CA LEU A 25 22.26 0.17 -8.86
C LEU A 25 23.10 1.16 -9.66
N ARG A 26 23.75 2.12 -8.98
CA ARG A 26 24.64 3.11 -9.61
C ARG A 26 25.93 2.49 -10.18
N GLY A 27 26.43 1.42 -9.57
CA GLY A 27 27.69 0.80 -9.96
C GLY A 27 27.58 -0.22 -11.08
N ARG A 28 26.46 -0.95 -11.19
CA ARG A 28 26.31 -2.09 -12.11
C ARG A 28 25.03 -2.08 -12.95
N GLY A 29 24.16 -1.08 -12.79
CA GLY A 29 22.91 -0.98 -13.57
C GLY A 29 21.99 -2.19 -13.40
N GLU A 30 21.38 -2.67 -14.48
CA GLU A 30 20.47 -3.83 -14.44
C GLU A 30 21.16 -5.14 -14.05
N GLU A 31 22.47 -5.29 -14.32
CA GLU A 31 23.27 -6.45 -13.90
C GLU A 31 23.45 -6.53 -12.37
N ALA A 32 23.16 -5.42 -11.65
CA ALA A 32 23.21 -5.37 -10.19
C ALA A 32 22.20 -6.32 -9.53
N LEU A 33 21.03 -6.55 -10.15
CA LEU A 33 19.87 -7.18 -9.49
C LEU A 33 20.19 -8.55 -8.89
N GLY A 34 21.02 -9.36 -9.56
CA GLY A 34 21.45 -10.66 -9.04
C GLY A 34 22.49 -10.57 -7.92
N ALA A 35 23.30 -9.51 -7.89
CA ALA A 35 24.35 -9.29 -6.91
C ALA A 35 23.89 -8.51 -5.67
N VAL A 36 22.75 -7.83 -5.74
CA VAL A 36 22.17 -7.03 -4.65
C VAL A 36 22.08 -7.81 -3.33
N PRO A 37 21.55 -9.06 -3.27
CA PRO A 37 21.44 -9.77 -2.00
C PRO A 37 22.80 -9.99 -1.32
N GLU A 38 23.81 -10.38 -2.07
CA GLU A 38 25.17 -10.60 -1.55
C GLU A 38 25.87 -9.29 -1.18
N ALA A 39 25.67 -8.23 -1.96
CA ALA A 39 26.22 -6.91 -1.64
C ALA A 39 25.59 -6.35 -0.34
N VAL A 40 24.28 -6.54 -0.16
CA VAL A 40 23.57 -6.14 1.07
C VAL A 40 24.09 -6.97 2.26
N ARG A 41 24.25 -8.29 2.11
CA ARG A 41 24.87 -9.14 3.15
C ARG A 41 26.29 -8.71 3.49
N GLY A 42 27.12 -8.45 2.48
CA GLY A 42 28.50 -8.03 2.68
C GLY A 42 28.63 -6.69 3.42
N ARG A 43 27.66 -5.79 3.25
CA ARG A 43 27.67 -4.47 3.93
C ARG A 43 27.00 -4.48 5.30
N LEU A 44 25.92 -5.24 5.47
CA LEU A 44 25.02 -5.14 6.63
C LEU A 44 24.94 -6.42 7.47
N GLY A 45 25.60 -7.50 7.03
CA GLY A 45 25.43 -8.83 7.59
C GLY A 45 24.11 -9.49 7.19
N ASP A 46 23.88 -10.70 7.70
CA ASP A 46 22.66 -11.47 7.39
C ASP A 46 21.43 -11.00 8.18
N THR A 47 21.62 -10.49 9.39
CA THR A 47 20.55 -10.20 10.35
C THR A 47 19.45 -9.29 9.79
N PRO A 48 19.72 -8.19 9.06
CA PRO A 48 18.66 -7.34 8.54
C PRO A 48 17.77 -8.03 7.49
N LEU A 49 18.38 -8.83 6.60
CA LEU A 49 17.63 -9.57 5.57
C LEU A 49 16.84 -10.73 6.17
N GLU A 50 17.39 -11.41 7.17
CA GLU A 50 16.69 -12.44 7.92
C GLU A 50 15.48 -11.87 8.67
N LYS A 51 15.67 -10.74 9.36
CA LYS A 51 14.60 -10.01 10.04
C LYS A 51 13.50 -9.63 9.05
N LEU A 52 13.85 -9.04 7.90
CA LEU A 52 12.90 -8.69 6.84
C LEU A 52 12.11 -9.93 6.40
N ARG A 53 12.80 -11.03 6.08
CA ARG A 53 12.17 -12.29 5.63
C ARG A 53 11.30 -12.95 6.71
N SER A 54 11.57 -12.70 7.99
CA SER A 54 10.77 -13.22 9.11
C SER A 54 9.41 -12.51 9.27
N LEU A 55 9.23 -11.33 8.65
CA LEU A 55 8.00 -10.55 8.75
C LEU A 55 6.85 -11.23 8.02
N SER A 56 5.92 -11.79 8.78
CA SER A 56 4.77 -12.54 8.27
C SER A 56 3.88 -11.74 7.33
N HIS A 57 3.75 -10.43 7.53
CA HIS A 57 2.93 -9.57 6.67
C HIS A 57 3.54 -9.36 5.28
N LEU A 58 4.87 -9.43 5.13
CA LEU A 58 5.51 -9.33 3.81
C LEU A 58 5.18 -10.54 2.92
N ARG A 59 4.85 -11.69 3.51
CA ARG A 59 4.42 -12.89 2.76
C ARG A 59 3.04 -12.73 2.11
N LEU A 60 2.27 -11.71 2.50
CA LEU A 60 0.96 -11.42 1.94
C LEU A 60 1.03 -10.41 0.79
N VAL A 61 2.14 -9.68 0.68
CA VAL A 61 2.36 -8.64 -0.33
C VAL A 61 2.46 -9.29 -1.71
N PRO A 62 1.63 -8.86 -2.69
CA PRO A 62 1.79 -9.29 -4.08
C PRO A 62 3.20 -8.99 -4.58
N GLY A 63 3.77 -9.87 -5.41
CA GLY A 63 5.14 -9.73 -5.89
C GLY A 63 6.23 -10.24 -4.95
N LEU A 64 5.89 -10.55 -3.69
CA LEU A 64 6.80 -11.22 -2.74
C LEU A 64 6.41 -12.69 -2.47
N LYS A 65 5.33 -13.20 -3.06
CA LYS A 65 4.90 -14.59 -2.88
C LYS A 65 5.68 -15.51 -3.80
N ALA A 66 5.82 -16.77 -3.37
CA ALA A 66 6.41 -17.80 -4.20
C ALA A 66 5.56 -18.00 -5.48
N GLY A 67 6.19 -17.84 -6.64
CA GLY A 67 5.54 -17.95 -7.95
C GLY A 67 5.09 -16.62 -8.57
N ASP A 68 5.20 -15.51 -7.85
CA ASP A 68 4.95 -14.18 -8.43
C ASP A 68 6.09 -13.78 -9.38
N GLY A 69 5.75 -13.14 -10.51
CA GLY A 69 6.70 -12.67 -11.51
C GLY A 69 7.30 -11.30 -11.18
N PRO A 70 8.44 -10.94 -11.80
CA PRO A 70 9.16 -9.69 -11.54
C PRO A 70 8.34 -8.44 -11.84
N GLU A 71 7.40 -8.49 -12.79
CA GLU A 71 6.51 -7.37 -13.12
C GLU A 71 5.54 -7.05 -11.98
N LEU A 72 5.03 -8.09 -11.31
CA LEU A 72 4.13 -7.92 -10.16
C LEU A 72 4.89 -7.40 -8.93
N ALA A 73 6.13 -7.85 -8.74
CA ALA A 73 7.05 -7.31 -7.73
C ALA A 73 7.31 -5.82 -7.96
N ARG A 74 7.63 -5.42 -9.19
CA ARG A 74 7.85 -4.02 -9.56
C ARG A 74 6.62 -3.17 -9.23
N LYS A 75 5.44 -3.55 -9.73
CA LYS A 75 4.20 -2.80 -9.50
C LYS A 75 3.89 -2.66 -8.01
N SER A 76 4.08 -3.74 -7.24
CA SER A 76 3.78 -3.73 -5.80
C SER A 76 4.74 -2.84 -5.01
N ILE A 77 6.01 -2.77 -5.41
CA ILE A 77 6.99 -1.84 -4.83
C ILE A 77 6.65 -0.39 -5.19
N GLU A 78 6.31 -0.12 -6.46
CA GLU A 78 5.89 1.21 -6.93
C GLU A 78 4.65 1.69 -6.14
N ASP A 79 3.63 0.85 -6.00
CA ASP A 79 2.42 1.16 -5.25
C ASP A 79 2.72 1.42 -3.77
N ALA A 80 3.59 0.62 -3.15
CA ALA A 80 3.97 0.79 -1.75
C ALA A 80 4.73 2.11 -1.52
N LEU A 81 5.67 2.46 -2.42
CA LEU A 81 6.41 3.72 -2.36
C LEU A 81 5.49 4.92 -2.57
N ALA A 82 4.59 4.87 -3.56
CA ALA A 82 3.62 5.93 -3.81
C ALA A 82 2.71 6.18 -2.60
N ARG A 83 2.20 5.11 -1.96
CA ARG A 83 1.39 5.22 -0.73
C ARG A 83 2.18 5.84 0.42
N LEU A 84 3.44 5.44 0.60
CA LEU A 84 4.29 5.96 1.66
C LEU A 84 4.62 7.45 1.46
N MET A 85 4.93 7.85 0.23
CA MET A 85 5.20 9.24 -0.12
C MET A 85 3.95 10.11 0.06
N ALA A 86 2.77 9.64 -0.38
CA ALA A 86 1.51 10.36 -0.21
C ALA A 86 1.15 10.56 1.28
N GLU A 87 1.27 9.52 2.11
CA GLU A 87 1.03 9.60 3.55
C GLU A 87 1.97 10.61 4.23
N ARG A 88 3.24 10.65 3.82
CA ARG A 88 4.23 11.60 4.36
C ARG A 88 3.97 13.02 3.89
N GLY A 89 3.67 13.22 2.61
CA GLY A 89 3.29 14.53 2.07
C GLY A 89 2.06 15.07 2.81
N TRP A 90 1.04 14.24 3.01
CA TRP A 90 -0.13 14.60 3.82
C TRP A 90 0.23 15.05 5.24
N ARG A 91 1.10 14.31 5.94
CA ARG A 91 1.52 14.68 7.30
C ARG A 91 2.28 16.01 7.34
N ALA A 92 3.18 16.23 6.39
CA ALA A 92 3.92 17.48 6.29
C ALA A 92 2.99 18.68 6.05
N GLU A 93 2.02 18.54 5.14
CA GLU A 93 1.00 19.57 4.88
C GLU A 93 0.12 19.85 6.10
N VAL A 94 -0.27 18.82 6.85
CA VAL A 94 -1.02 18.98 8.10
C VAL A 94 -0.19 19.70 9.17
N GLU A 95 1.10 19.36 9.32
CA GLU A 95 2.01 20.04 10.24
C GLU A 95 2.22 21.51 9.86
N GLU A 96 2.40 21.81 8.57
CA GLU A 96 2.51 23.19 8.07
C GLU A 96 1.21 23.97 8.29
N ALA A 97 0.06 23.40 7.92
CA ALA A 97 -1.24 24.04 8.12
C ALA A 97 -1.57 24.25 9.61
N THR A 98 -1.18 23.33 10.50
CA THR A 98 -1.36 23.52 11.95
C THR A 98 -0.44 24.60 12.51
N ALA A 99 0.78 24.75 11.99
CA ALA A 99 1.68 25.85 12.33
C ALA A 99 1.17 27.22 11.82
N GLU A 100 0.57 27.27 10.62
CA GLU A 100 -0.11 28.47 10.08
C GLU A 100 -1.36 28.84 10.90
N LEU A 101 -2.17 27.85 11.30
CA LEU A 101 -3.36 28.03 12.14
C LEU A 101 -3.03 28.56 13.54
N ALA A 102 -1.86 28.24 14.08
CA ALA A 102 -1.36 28.86 15.31
C ALA A 102 -1.07 30.36 15.14
N GLY A 103 -1.02 30.85 13.89
CA GLY A 103 -0.79 32.24 13.51
C GLY A 103 -2.08 33.02 13.17
N ILE A 104 -2.89 32.59 12.20
CA ILE A 104 -4.12 33.29 11.75
C ILE A 104 -5.08 32.27 11.11
N ALA A 105 -6.35 32.23 11.55
CA ALA A 105 -7.37 31.33 10.99
C ALA A 105 -8.10 31.97 9.80
N ASP A 106 -8.03 31.35 8.61
CA ASP A 106 -8.94 31.66 7.49
C ASP A 106 -9.17 30.46 6.53
N GLU A 107 -10.26 30.53 5.76
CA GLU A 107 -10.94 29.52 4.93
C GLU A 107 -10.07 28.80 3.87
N THR A 108 -8.85 29.27 3.63
CA THR A 108 -7.86 28.63 2.73
C THR A 108 -7.39 27.27 3.23
N VAL A 109 -7.41 27.06 4.55
CA VAL A 109 -7.04 25.79 5.18
C VAL A 109 -8.02 24.66 4.83
N THR A 110 -9.31 24.98 4.76
CA THR A 110 -10.36 24.03 4.35
C THR A 110 -10.15 23.57 2.91
N TRP A 111 -9.74 24.48 2.02
CA TRP A 111 -9.49 24.17 0.61
C TRP A 111 -8.28 23.26 0.41
N ARG A 112 -7.16 23.51 1.13
CA ARG A 112 -5.97 22.65 1.07
C ARG A 112 -6.21 21.27 1.68
N LEU A 113 -6.89 21.18 2.82
CA LEU A 113 -7.31 19.90 3.42
C LEU A 113 -8.22 19.09 2.48
N GLY A 114 -9.17 19.76 1.82
CA GLY A 114 -10.02 19.13 0.81
C GLY A 114 -9.21 18.55 -0.35
N ARG A 115 -8.29 19.35 -0.91
CA ARG A 115 -7.43 18.95 -2.03
C ARG A 115 -6.48 17.80 -1.67
N ALA A 116 -5.83 17.87 -0.51
CA ALA A 116 -4.92 16.83 -0.07
C ALA A 116 -5.69 15.54 0.35
N GLY A 117 -6.94 15.68 0.80
CA GLY A 117 -7.85 14.55 1.02
C GLY A 117 -8.25 13.86 -0.28
N GLU A 118 -8.48 14.63 -1.34
CA GLU A 118 -8.73 14.09 -2.69
C GLU A 118 -7.49 13.37 -3.26
N GLU A 119 -6.29 13.91 -3.06
CA GLU A 119 -5.05 13.25 -3.49
C GLU A 119 -4.80 11.96 -2.69
N ARG A 120 -5.06 11.96 -1.38
CA ARG A 120 -5.02 10.76 -0.55
C ARG A 120 -6.06 9.73 -0.99
N HIS A 121 -7.28 10.16 -1.30
CA HIS A 121 -8.33 9.28 -1.81
C HIS A 121 -7.92 8.67 -3.15
N ARG A 122 -7.39 9.48 -4.07
CA ARG A 122 -6.86 9.04 -5.37
C ARG A 122 -5.69 8.07 -5.23
N ALA A 123 -4.80 8.28 -4.27
CA ALA A 123 -3.67 7.41 -3.98
C ALA A 123 -4.08 6.09 -3.30
N LEU A 124 -5.08 6.12 -2.40
CA LEU A 124 -5.65 4.91 -1.79
C LEU A 124 -6.35 4.02 -2.83
N MET A 125 -7.02 4.65 -3.80
CA MET A 125 -7.74 4.02 -4.91
C MET A 125 -6.85 3.66 -6.11
N GLY A 126 -5.52 3.72 -5.96
CA GLY A 126 -4.53 3.61 -7.04
C GLY A 126 -4.92 2.70 -8.21
N ALA A 127 -4.89 3.26 -9.43
CA ALA A 127 -4.95 2.59 -10.73
C ALA A 127 -5.96 1.43 -10.89
N SER A 128 -7.12 1.53 -10.25
CA SER A 128 -8.31 0.84 -10.71
C SER A 128 -9.26 1.92 -11.24
N GLU A 129 -9.10 2.31 -12.50
CA GLU A 129 -10.23 2.80 -13.31
C GLU A 129 -11.16 1.62 -13.58
N GLU A 130 -11.70 1.05 -12.53
CA GLU A 130 -13.06 0.56 -12.57
C GLU A 130 -13.84 1.56 -11.74
N GLU A 131 -14.90 2.13 -12.32
CA GLU A 131 -15.87 2.94 -11.60
C GLU A 131 -16.46 2.10 -10.47
N THR A 132 -15.78 2.07 -9.33
CA THR A 132 -16.19 1.30 -8.17
C THR A 132 -17.31 2.07 -7.50
N GLU A 133 -18.55 1.71 -7.84
CA GLU A 133 -19.72 2.20 -7.11
C GLU A 133 -19.68 1.67 -5.67
N PHE A 134 -19.91 2.55 -4.70
CA PHE A 134 -20.01 2.18 -3.29
C PHE A 134 -21.47 2.15 -2.82
N VAL A 135 -21.74 1.31 -1.82
CA VAL A 135 -23.01 1.28 -1.07
C VAL A 135 -22.75 1.53 0.41
N ARG A 136 -23.63 2.29 1.06
CA ARG A 136 -23.54 2.56 2.51
C ARG A 136 -24.28 1.46 3.28
N ALA A 137 -23.57 0.76 4.16
CA ALA A 137 -24.15 -0.23 5.04
C ALA A 137 -24.88 0.41 6.23
N GLU A 138 -25.72 -0.38 6.92
CA GLU A 138 -26.51 0.07 8.08
C GLU A 138 -25.66 0.63 9.23
N ASN A 139 -24.40 0.17 9.37
CA ASN A 139 -23.44 0.68 10.34
C ASN A 139 -22.65 1.91 9.86
N GLY A 140 -22.99 2.46 8.69
CA GLY A 140 -22.37 3.65 8.11
C GLY A 140 -21.10 3.41 7.32
N LEU A 141 -20.56 2.19 7.26
CA LEU A 141 -19.38 1.87 6.46
C LEU A 141 -19.70 1.88 4.96
N LEU A 142 -18.77 2.39 4.15
CA LEU A 142 -18.81 2.29 2.70
C LEU A 142 -18.25 0.92 2.29
N ILE A 143 -19.00 0.20 1.47
CA ILE A 143 -18.63 -1.11 0.94
C ILE A 143 -18.68 -1.03 -0.59
N ASP A 144 -17.72 -1.66 -1.26
CA ASP A 144 -17.73 -1.85 -2.71
C ASP A 144 -19.04 -2.55 -3.13
N ARG A 145 -19.75 -2.00 -4.13
CA ARG A 145 -21.04 -2.53 -4.59
C ARG A 145 -20.93 -3.94 -5.14
N ARG A 146 -19.87 -4.24 -5.91
CA ARG A 146 -19.66 -5.57 -6.50
C ARG A 146 -19.41 -6.60 -5.39
N GLU A 147 -18.62 -6.24 -4.38
CA GLU A 147 -18.43 -7.10 -3.20
C GLU A 147 -19.73 -7.32 -2.42
N TRP A 148 -20.53 -6.27 -2.26
CA TRP A 148 -21.81 -6.33 -1.56
C TRP A 148 -22.84 -7.22 -2.28
N GLU A 149 -22.95 -7.08 -3.60
CA GLU A 149 -23.81 -7.92 -4.44
C GLU A 149 -23.35 -9.38 -4.44
N ALA A 150 -22.05 -9.62 -4.58
CA ALA A 150 -21.49 -10.97 -4.50
C ALA A 150 -21.76 -11.63 -3.14
N ARG A 151 -21.67 -10.87 -2.05
CA ARG A 151 -22.00 -11.35 -0.70
C ARG A 151 -23.50 -11.67 -0.57
N ARG A 152 -24.38 -10.82 -1.09
CA ARG A 152 -25.83 -11.05 -1.09
C ARG A 152 -26.19 -12.35 -1.84
N ALA A 153 -25.66 -12.53 -3.05
CA ALA A 153 -25.93 -13.72 -3.87
C ALA A 153 -25.51 -15.03 -3.16
N ARG A 154 -24.39 -15.02 -2.43
CA ARG A 154 -23.95 -16.18 -1.63
C ARG A 154 -24.91 -16.50 -0.49
N LEU A 155 -25.42 -15.47 0.20
CA LEU A 155 -26.39 -15.66 1.29
C LEU A 155 -27.70 -16.24 0.76
N GLU A 156 -28.21 -15.72 -0.36
CA GLU A 156 -29.41 -16.24 -1.03
C GLU A 156 -29.24 -17.71 -1.45
N ALA A 157 -28.09 -18.06 -2.02
CA ALA A 157 -27.79 -19.45 -2.38
C ALA A 157 -27.78 -20.39 -1.16
N VAL A 158 -27.29 -19.93 0.00
CA VAL A 158 -27.33 -20.70 1.25
C VAL A 158 -28.78 -20.88 1.74
N GLU A 159 -29.60 -19.83 1.67
CA GLU A 159 -31.02 -19.92 2.06
C GLU A 159 -31.82 -20.85 1.15
N LEU A 160 -31.62 -20.78 -0.16
CA LEU A 160 -32.26 -21.68 -1.13
C LEU A 160 -31.87 -23.14 -0.88
N ARG A 161 -30.58 -23.41 -0.61
CA ARG A 161 -30.11 -24.76 -0.23
C ARG A 161 -30.75 -25.25 1.06
N ARG A 162 -30.89 -24.39 2.07
CA ARG A 162 -31.57 -24.72 3.34
C ARG A 162 -33.06 -25.02 3.15
N ARG A 163 -33.76 -24.24 2.30
CA ARG A 163 -35.18 -24.46 1.99
C ARG A 163 -35.42 -25.76 1.22
N LYS A 164 -34.58 -26.08 0.22
CA LYS A 164 -34.65 -27.34 -0.52
C LYS A 164 -34.47 -28.56 0.40
N ARG A 165 -33.46 -28.53 1.27
CA ARG A 165 -33.24 -29.58 2.29
C ARG A 165 -34.42 -29.78 3.23
N ARG A 166 -35.15 -28.72 3.60
CA ARG A 166 -36.34 -28.84 4.46
C ARG A 166 -37.53 -29.47 3.73
N ARG A 167 -37.67 -29.17 2.43
CA ARG A 167 -38.73 -29.72 1.57
C ARG A 167 -38.48 -31.18 1.19
N ASP A 168 -37.22 -31.59 1.03
CA ASP A 168 -36.85 -32.99 0.77
C ASP A 168 -36.96 -33.88 2.04
N ASN A 169 -37.03 -33.27 3.23
CA ASN A 169 -37.16 -33.93 4.54
C ASN A 169 -38.59 -33.84 5.14
N SER A 170 -39.57 -33.29 4.40
CA SER A 170 -41.00 -33.24 4.78
C SER A 170 -41.81 -34.14 3.87
#